data_AF-A0A975IYP8-F1
#
_entry.id   AF-A0A975IYP8-F1
#
_cell.length_a   1.000
_cell.length_b   1.000
_cell.length_c   1.000
_cell.angle_alpha   90.00
_cell.angle_beta   90.00
_cell.angle_gamma   90.00
#
_symmetry.space_group_name_H-M   'P 1'
#
loop_
_entity.id
_entity.type
_entity.pdbx_description
1 polymer ?
#
loop_
_entity_poly.entity_id
_entity_poly.type
_entity_poly.pdbx_seq_one_letter_code
_entity_poly.pdbx_strand_id
1 'polypeptide(L)'
;MKWLTGFLLAAGMLAAQAGDLSMAKAAFAEKDKALNAEFAALKKDLRPELFTKLQEDQRGWVEHRDYVSDGQAHGDKPEQSADRWQSMADMTNSRLAWLKAWRKLDQKKSWSGSYSDGRGGLLEIVEKDGKCWFVMSVVRGPTFHTGEISGQMRVNDSTGWFETKAEGEDKPTWLTFLDGLDYAGSVRVAEENTGSFHGARAYFQGTYLWTGELSAEEKKNVMEGRIGD
;
A
#
# COMPACT_ATOMS: atom_id res chain seq x y z
N MET A 1 -19.47 14.32 -51.15
CA MET A 1 -18.08 14.27 -50.62
C MET A 1 -18.12 14.63 -49.13
N LYS A 2 -18.49 13.70 -48.25
CA LYS A 2 -18.60 13.89 -46.78
C LYS A 2 -18.32 12.57 -46.02
N TRP A 3 -17.30 11.83 -46.47
CA TRP A 3 -16.93 10.53 -45.89
C TRP A 3 -15.46 10.45 -45.43
N LEU A 4 -14.65 11.52 -45.62
CA LEU A 4 -13.22 11.52 -45.31
C LEU A 4 -12.84 12.08 -43.94
N THR A 5 -13.73 12.79 -43.24
CA THR A 5 -13.42 13.40 -41.93
C THR A 5 -13.60 12.43 -40.75
N GLY A 6 -14.38 11.35 -40.87
CA GLY A 6 -14.55 10.37 -39.79
C GLY A 6 -13.41 9.35 -39.66
N PHE A 7 -12.70 9.06 -40.75
CA PHE A 7 -11.66 8.02 -40.80
C PHE A 7 -10.33 8.47 -40.17
N LEU A 8 -10.00 9.77 -40.26
CA LEU A 8 -8.76 10.33 -39.69
C LEU A 8 -8.81 10.46 -38.16
N LEU A 9 -9.99 10.72 -37.58
CA LEU A 9 -10.19 10.78 -36.13
C LEU A 9 -10.08 9.39 -35.47
N ALA A 10 -10.64 8.35 -36.10
CA ALA A 10 -10.57 6.98 -35.60
C ALA A 10 -9.14 6.42 -35.65
N ALA A 11 -8.37 6.71 -36.70
CA ALA A 11 -6.98 6.26 -36.83
C ALA A 11 -6.05 6.92 -35.79
N GLY A 12 -6.27 8.20 -35.46
CA GLY A 12 -5.52 8.90 -34.41
C GLY A 12 -5.78 8.35 -33.01
N MET A 13 -7.04 8.03 -32.68
CA MET A 13 -7.40 7.43 -31.39
C MET A 13 -6.83 6.02 -31.20
N LEU A 14 -6.87 5.19 -32.25
CA LEU A 14 -6.31 3.83 -32.20
C LEU A 14 -4.78 3.83 -32.03
N ALA A 15 -4.08 4.78 -32.66
CA ALA A 15 -2.63 4.92 -32.51
C ALA A 15 -2.23 5.41 -31.10
N ALA A 16 -3.01 6.32 -30.50
CA ALA A 16 -2.80 6.79 -29.14
C ALA A 16 -3.00 5.66 -28.11
N GLN A 17 -4.10 4.91 -28.19
CA GLN A 17 -4.35 3.75 -27.32
C GLN A 17 -3.28 2.66 -27.44
N ALA A 18 -2.77 2.40 -28.65
CA ALA A 18 -1.68 1.46 -28.84
C ALA A 18 -0.35 1.94 -28.21
N GLY A 19 -0.09 3.26 -28.26
CA GLY A 19 1.03 3.90 -27.58
C GLY A 19 0.95 3.74 -26.06
N ASP A 20 -0.20 4.07 -25.47
CA ASP A 20 -0.46 4.00 -24.03
C ASP A 20 -0.31 2.57 -23.51
N LEU A 21 -0.85 1.57 -24.22
CA LEU A 21 -0.72 0.16 -23.85
C LEU A 21 0.73 -0.31 -23.87
N SER A 22 1.51 0.09 -24.89
CA SER A 22 2.92 -0.29 -24.99
C SER A 22 3.75 0.33 -23.86
N MET A 23 3.48 1.59 -23.51
CA MET A 23 4.14 2.27 -22.41
C MET A 23 3.82 1.63 -21.06
N ALA A 24 2.54 1.34 -20.79
CA ALA A 24 2.11 0.70 -19.55
C ALA A 24 2.73 -0.71 -19.39
N LYS A 25 2.79 -1.50 -20.47
CA LYS A 25 3.48 -2.81 -20.47
C LYS A 25 4.97 -2.69 -20.17
N ALA A 26 5.65 -1.71 -20.78
CA ALA A 26 7.07 -1.48 -20.54
C ALA A 26 7.33 -1.05 -19.09
N ALA A 27 6.52 -0.15 -18.54
CA ALA A 27 6.59 0.28 -17.15
C ALA A 27 6.42 -0.91 -16.19
N PHE A 28 5.39 -1.74 -16.40
CA PHE A 28 5.22 -2.95 -15.60
C PHE A 28 6.42 -3.90 -15.70
N ALA A 29 6.91 -4.18 -16.91
CA ALA A 29 8.04 -5.09 -17.12
C ALA A 29 9.32 -4.61 -16.40
N GLU A 30 9.58 -3.29 -16.39
CA GLU A 30 10.68 -2.71 -15.65
C GLU A 30 10.53 -2.93 -14.14
N LYS A 31 9.34 -2.64 -13.59
CA LYS A 31 9.07 -2.80 -12.15
C LYS A 31 9.09 -4.25 -11.72
N ASP A 32 8.53 -5.16 -12.52
CA ASP A 32 8.52 -6.60 -12.24
C ASP A 32 9.93 -7.20 -12.28
N LYS A 33 10.77 -6.76 -13.23
CA LYS A 33 12.20 -7.12 -13.24
C LYS A 33 12.91 -6.67 -11.96
N ALA A 34 12.68 -5.44 -11.51
CA ALA A 34 13.27 -4.93 -10.28
C ALA A 34 12.75 -5.67 -9.03
N LEU A 35 11.45 -5.97 -8.97
CA LEU A 35 10.83 -6.76 -7.92
C LEU A 35 11.47 -8.15 -7.81
N ASN A 36 11.59 -8.87 -8.93
CA ASN A 36 12.16 -10.20 -8.97
C ASN A 36 13.66 -10.20 -8.59
N ALA A 37 14.41 -9.18 -8.99
CA ALA A 37 15.80 -9.01 -8.58
C ALA A 37 15.92 -8.80 -7.06
N GLU A 38 15.07 -7.94 -6.48
CA GLU A 38 15.06 -7.69 -5.03
C GLU A 38 14.66 -8.96 -4.25
N PHE A 39 13.60 -9.65 -4.68
CA PHE A 39 13.16 -10.91 -4.07
C PHE A 39 14.26 -11.98 -4.09
N ALA A 40 14.96 -12.12 -5.22
CA ALA A 40 16.09 -13.05 -5.36
C ALA A 40 17.28 -12.66 -4.46
N ALA A 41 17.51 -11.36 -4.24
CA ALA A 41 18.54 -10.88 -3.33
C ALA A 41 18.16 -11.18 -1.86
N LEU A 42 16.90 -10.94 -1.46
CA LEU A 42 16.42 -11.24 -0.10
C LEU A 42 16.56 -12.72 0.28
N LYS A 43 16.50 -13.65 -0.68
CA LYS A 43 16.79 -15.08 -0.45
C LYS A 43 18.17 -15.33 0.16
N LYS A 44 19.15 -14.49 -0.18
CA LYS A 44 20.53 -14.62 0.28
C LYS A 44 20.77 -13.93 1.62
N ASP A 45 19.99 -12.89 1.90
CA ASP A 45 20.22 -11.99 3.03
C ASP A 45 19.34 -12.29 4.23
N LEU A 46 18.13 -12.83 4.00
CA LEU A 46 17.21 -13.19 5.07
C LEU A 46 17.48 -14.58 5.62
N ARG A 47 17.17 -14.75 6.91
CA ARG A 47 17.14 -16.07 7.55
C ARG A 47 16.11 -16.97 6.83
N PRO A 48 16.38 -18.29 6.69
CA PRO A 48 15.51 -19.18 5.93
C PRO A 48 14.03 -19.16 6.36
N GLU A 49 13.77 -19.06 7.66
CA GLU A 49 12.42 -18.98 8.23
C GLU A 49 11.68 -17.70 7.83
N LEU A 50 12.38 -16.57 7.76
CA LEU A 50 11.82 -15.30 7.32
C LEU A 50 11.57 -15.30 5.82
N PHE A 51 12.51 -15.85 5.05
CA PHE A 51 12.36 -15.96 3.60
C PHE A 51 11.21 -16.90 3.22
N THR A 52 10.97 -17.96 3.98
CA THR A 52 9.83 -18.87 3.75
C THR A 52 8.49 -18.14 3.92
N LYS A 53 8.35 -17.34 4.99
CA LYS A 53 7.17 -16.48 5.19
C LYS A 53 7.01 -15.45 4.07
N LEU A 54 8.12 -14.79 3.68
CA LEU A 54 8.13 -13.84 2.58
C LEU A 54 7.70 -14.49 1.25
N GLN A 55 8.13 -15.73 0.99
CA GLN A 55 7.76 -16.47 -0.22
C GLN A 55 6.26 -16.79 -0.25
N GLU A 56 5.66 -17.16 0.89
CA GLU A 56 4.22 -17.36 1.00
C GLU A 56 3.44 -16.07 0.75
N ASP A 57 3.83 -14.98 1.42
CA ASP A 57 3.18 -13.68 1.24
C ASP A 57 3.34 -13.16 -0.20
N GLN A 58 4.50 -13.37 -0.83
CA GLN A 58 4.75 -12.97 -2.21
C GLN A 58 3.82 -13.68 -3.20
N ARG A 59 3.50 -14.97 -3.00
CA ARG A 59 2.53 -15.67 -3.84
C ARG A 59 1.12 -15.07 -3.71
N GLY A 60 0.66 -14.90 -2.48
CA GLY A 60 -0.65 -14.28 -2.23
C GLY A 60 -0.71 -12.81 -2.65
N TRP A 61 0.43 -12.12 -2.75
CA TRP A 61 0.50 -10.78 -3.30
C TRP A 61 0.35 -10.77 -4.83
N VAL A 62 1.01 -11.69 -5.56
CA VAL A 62 0.88 -11.78 -7.02
C VAL A 62 -0.59 -12.04 -7.41
N GLU A 63 -1.24 -12.98 -6.74
CA GLU A 63 -2.67 -13.27 -6.95
C GLU A 63 -3.55 -12.04 -6.68
N HIS A 64 -3.25 -11.29 -5.62
CA HIS A 64 -3.98 -10.07 -5.28
C HIS A 64 -3.76 -8.96 -6.32
N ARG A 65 -2.51 -8.74 -6.75
CA ARG A 65 -2.18 -7.77 -7.80
C ARG A 65 -2.96 -8.04 -9.07
N ASP A 66 -2.92 -9.29 -9.52
CA ASP A 66 -3.58 -9.69 -10.76
C ASP A 66 -5.09 -9.52 -10.64
N TYR A 67 -5.70 -9.95 -9.53
CA TYR A 67 -7.13 -9.73 -9.24
C TYR A 67 -7.55 -8.25 -9.24
N VAL A 68 -6.81 -7.38 -8.56
CA VAL A 68 -7.11 -5.93 -8.50
C VAL A 68 -6.93 -5.28 -9.87
N SER A 69 -5.85 -5.62 -10.57
CA SER A 69 -5.50 -5.03 -11.86
C SER A 69 -6.45 -5.49 -12.96
N ASP A 70 -6.89 -6.75 -12.94
CA ASP A 70 -7.90 -7.27 -13.87
C ASP A 70 -9.23 -6.52 -13.72
N GLY A 71 -9.57 -6.07 -12.50
CA GLY A 71 -10.71 -5.18 -12.26
C GLY A 71 -10.61 -3.83 -12.97
N GLN A 72 -9.40 -3.34 -13.23
CA GLN A 72 -9.15 -2.09 -13.97
C GLN A 72 -9.27 -2.25 -15.48
N ALA A 73 -9.45 -3.47 -15.98
CA ALA A 73 -9.70 -3.66 -17.41
C ALA A 73 -11.06 -3.13 -17.86
N HIS A 74 -11.99 -2.83 -16.93
CA HIS A 74 -13.29 -2.21 -17.21
C HIS A 74 -14.12 -2.88 -18.34
N GLY A 75 -13.96 -4.20 -18.50
CA GLY A 75 -14.66 -4.99 -19.53
C GLY A 75 -13.85 -5.22 -20.81
N ASP A 76 -12.70 -4.57 -20.97
CA ASP A 76 -11.73 -4.92 -22.00
C ASP A 76 -11.07 -6.27 -21.70
N LYS A 77 -10.47 -6.86 -22.73
CA LYS A 77 -9.58 -8.00 -22.54
C LYS A 77 -8.37 -7.55 -21.71
N PRO A 78 -8.05 -8.23 -20.59
CA PRO A 78 -6.95 -7.82 -19.70
C PRO A 78 -5.63 -7.52 -20.43
N GLU A 79 -5.25 -8.33 -21.41
CA GLU A 79 -4.02 -8.17 -22.17
C GLU A 79 -3.96 -6.92 -23.08
N GLN A 80 -5.11 -6.26 -23.30
CA GLN A 80 -5.29 -5.08 -24.15
C GLN A 80 -5.58 -3.79 -23.36
N SER A 81 -5.86 -3.88 -22.05
CA SER A 81 -6.16 -2.70 -21.21
C SER A 81 -4.89 -2.03 -20.70
N ALA A 82 -4.65 -0.78 -21.11
CA ALA A 82 -3.55 0.03 -20.59
C ALA A 82 -3.67 0.25 -19.07
N ASP A 83 -4.89 0.51 -18.58
CA ASP A 83 -5.20 0.76 -17.17
C ASP A 83 -4.83 -0.43 -16.27
N ARG A 84 -5.10 -1.66 -16.73
CA ARG A 84 -4.63 -2.88 -16.05
C ARG A 84 -3.11 -2.90 -15.91
N TRP A 85 -2.37 -2.65 -17.01
CA TRP A 85 -0.90 -2.72 -16.97
C TRP A 85 -0.32 -1.61 -16.10
N GLN A 86 -0.93 -0.42 -16.11
CA GLN A 86 -0.56 0.67 -15.23
C GLN A 86 -0.80 0.29 -13.76
N SER A 87 -1.98 -0.25 -13.43
CA SER A 87 -2.30 -0.76 -12.10
C SER A 87 -1.30 -1.82 -11.62
N MET A 88 -0.94 -2.78 -12.48
CA MET A 88 0.09 -3.76 -12.14
C MET A 88 1.45 -3.11 -11.88
N ALA A 89 1.85 -2.10 -12.66
CA ALA A 89 3.11 -1.38 -12.47
C ALA A 89 3.14 -0.65 -11.12
N ASP A 90 2.06 0.05 -10.76
CA ASP A 90 1.95 0.82 -9.53
C ASP A 90 1.94 -0.08 -8.30
N MET A 91 1.15 -1.16 -8.32
CA MET A 91 1.15 -2.16 -7.26
C MET A 91 2.54 -2.80 -7.10
N THR A 92 3.21 -3.11 -8.21
CA THR A 92 4.56 -3.69 -8.21
C THR A 92 5.59 -2.71 -7.65
N ASN A 93 5.47 -1.43 -7.93
CA ASN A 93 6.35 -0.40 -7.38
C ASN A 93 6.19 -0.28 -5.86
N SER A 94 4.96 -0.28 -5.35
CA SER A 94 4.67 -0.28 -3.91
C SER A 94 5.21 -1.54 -3.23
N ARG A 95 5.04 -2.71 -3.86
CA ARG A 95 5.61 -3.97 -3.34
C ARG A 95 7.12 -3.99 -3.36
N LEU A 96 7.76 -3.39 -4.36
CA LEU A 96 9.23 -3.27 -4.41
C LEU A 96 9.75 -2.43 -3.23
N ALA A 97 9.07 -1.34 -2.88
CA ALA A 97 9.42 -0.56 -1.68
C ALA A 97 9.29 -1.41 -0.40
N TRP A 98 8.23 -2.22 -0.31
CA TRP A 98 8.01 -3.14 0.80
C TRP A 98 9.07 -4.26 0.87
N LEU A 99 9.48 -4.85 -0.26
CA LEU A 99 10.58 -5.83 -0.29
C LEU A 99 11.88 -5.22 0.22
N LYS A 100 12.19 -3.99 -0.19
CA LYS A 100 13.39 -3.27 0.30
C LYS A 100 13.33 -3.00 1.82
N ALA A 101 12.15 -2.87 2.41
CA ALA A 101 11.98 -2.67 3.86
C ALA A 101 12.48 -3.86 4.68
N TRP A 102 12.48 -5.08 4.14
CA TRP A 102 13.03 -6.26 4.82
C TRP A 102 14.51 -6.13 5.19
N ARG A 103 15.27 -5.31 4.45
CA ARG A 103 16.69 -5.05 4.73
C ARG A 103 16.92 -4.01 5.83
N LYS A 104 15.85 -3.35 6.26
CA LYS A 104 15.90 -2.21 7.18
C LYS A 104 15.22 -2.52 8.51
N LEU A 105 14.82 -3.77 8.74
CA LEU A 105 14.00 -4.13 9.92
C LEU A 105 14.70 -3.79 11.25
N ASP A 106 16.02 -3.81 11.28
CA ASP A 106 16.86 -3.47 12.44
C ASP A 106 17.19 -1.97 12.53
N GLN A 107 16.87 -1.18 11.50
CA GLN A 107 17.16 0.26 11.47
C GLN A 107 16.13 1.10 12.20
N LYS A 108 14.93 0.55 12.44
CA LYS A 108 13.87 1.21 13.22
C LYS A 108 14.34 1.39 14.67
N LYS A 109 14.30 2.64 15.16
CA LYS A 109 14.76 3.01 16.52
C LYS A 109 13.65 3.43 17.47
N SER A 110 12.50 3.82 16.95
CA SER A 110 11.34 4.28 17.71
C SER A 110 10.07 3.95 16.94
N TRP A 111 8.91 4.33 17.45
CA TRP A 111 7.66 4.26 16.70
C TRP A 111 7.66 5.15 15.45
N SER A 112 8.48 6.20 15.41
CA SER A 112 8.48 7.17 14.31
C SER A 112 8.93 6.56 12.97
N GLY A 113 8.19 6.85 11.91
CA GLY A 113 8.54 6.44 10.56
C GLY A 113 7.33 6.24 9.65
N SER A 114 7.63 5.94 8.39
CA SER A 114 6.67 5.44 7.42
C SER A 114 6.71 3.92 7.41
N TYR A 115 5.54 3.29 7.26
CA TYR A 115 5.37 1.85 7.24
C TYR A 115 4.41 1.45 6.12
N SER A 116 4.65 0.31 5.48
CA SER A 116 3.77 -0.22 4.45
C SER A 116 3.44 -1.69 4.69
N ASP A 117 2.23 -2.11 4.32
CA ASP A 117 1.85 -3.54 4.29
C ASP A 117 2.13 -4.21 2.93
N GLY A 118 2.62 -3.44 1.95
CA GLY A 118 2.91 -3.93 0.59
C GLY A 118 1.67 -4.26 -0.25
N ARG A 119 0.46 -3.96 0.25
CA ARG A 119 -0.85 -4.21 -0.39
C ARG A 119 -1.66 -2.92 -0.52
N GLY A 120 -0.99 -1.77 -0.53
CA GLY A 120 -1.59 -0.44 -0.64
C GLY A 120 -1.96 0.19 0.69
N GLY A 121 -1.47 -0.35 1.81
CA GLY A 121 -1.57 0.24 3.14
C GLY A 121 -0.34 1.05 3.46
N LEU A 122 -0.58 2.24 4.00
CA LEU A 122 0.40 3.15 4.52
C LEU A 122 0.03 3.48 5.97
N LEU A 123 1.01 3.40 6.85
CA LEU A 123 0.91 3.83 8.24
C LEU A 123 2.10 4.75 8.49
N GLU A 124 1.85 5.95 8.97
CA GLU A 124 2.90 6.89 9.36
C GLU A 124 2.70 7.26 10.81
N ILE A 125 3.79 7.24 11.56
CA ILE A 125 3.77 7.45 12.99
C ILE A 125 4.81 8.51 13.35
N VAL A 126 4.45 9.39 14.27
CA VAL A 126 5.35 10.38 14.87
C VAL A 126 5.28 10.26 16.38
N GLU A 127 6.44 10.04 16.99
CA GLU A 127 6.64 10.12 18.44
C GLU A 127 7.32 11.44 18.78
N LYS A 128 6.68 12.28 19.59
CA LYS A 128 7.22 13.59 20.01
C LYS A 128 6.64 14.01 21.35
N ASP A 129 7.48 14.54 22.24
CA ASP A 129 7.07 15.08 23.54
C ASP A 129 6.22 14.11 24.38
N GLY A 130 6.55 12.81 24.35
CA GLY A 130 5.83 11.75 25.08
C GLY A 130 4.45 11.38 24.51
N LYS A 131 4.13 11.87 23.31
CA LYS A 131 2.89 11.56 22.57
C LYS A 131 3.21 10.86 21.26
N CYS A 132 2.27 10.06 20.77
CA CYS A 132 2.41 9.33 19.53
C CYS A 132 1.21 9.58 18.62
N TRP A 133 1.43 10.22 17.48
CA TRP A 133 0.42 10.49 16.46
C TRP A 133 0.58 9.50 15.31
N PHE A 134 -0.52 9.17 14.66
CA PHE A 134 -0.50 8.36 13.46
C PHE A 134 -1.50 8.89 12.44
N VAL A 135 -1.18 8.60 11.19
CA VAL A 135 -2.12 8.62 10.06
C VAL A 135 -2.01 7.28 9.36
N MET A 136 -3.14 6.74 8.93
CA MET A 136 -3.19 5.46 8.24
C MET A 136 -4.16 5.56 7.08
N SER A 137 -3.70 5.13 5.91
CA SER A 137 -4.51 5.06 4.70
C SER A 137 -4.35 3.70 4.04
N VAL A 138 -5.46 3.22 3.48
CA VAL A 138 -5.48 1.96 2.75
C VAL A 138 -6.27 2.15 1.46
N VAL A 139 -5.75 1.62 0.36
CA VAL A 139 -6.50 1.45 -0.88
C VAL A 139 -6.57 -0.05 -1.17
N ARG A 140 -7.78 -0.60 -1.29
CA ARG A 140 -8.00 -2.04 -1.43
C ARG A 140 -9.02 -2.39 -2.51
N GLY A 141 -8.80 -3.55 -3.10
CA GLY A 141 -9.75 -4.19 -4.01
C GLY A 141 -9.83 -3.55 -5.40
N PRO A 142 -10.55 -4.20 -6.33
CA PRO A 142 -10.64 -3.77 -7.73
C PRO A 142 -11.47 -2.49 -7.91
N THR A 143 -12.23 -2.08 -6.90
CA THR A 143 -13.01 -0.83 -6.89
C THR A 143 -12.32 0.29 -6.11
N PHE A 144 -11.05 0.09 -5.71
CA PHE A 144 -10.25 1.05 -4.96
C PHE A 144 -11.00 1.65 -3.76
N HIS A 145 -11.59 0.80 -2.93
CA HIS A 145 -12.14 1.27 -1.67
C HIS A 145 -11.01 1.85 -0.82
N THR A 146 -11.22 3.07 -0.37
CA THR A 146 -10.28 3.78 0.49
C THR A 146 -10.70 3.64 1.95
N GLY A 147 -9.72 3.64 2.83
CA GLY A 147 -9.91 3.72 4.26
C GLY A 147 -8.89 4.69 4.83
N GLU A 148 -9.34 5.56 5.71
CA GLU A 148 -8.54 6.65 6.26
C GLU A 148 -8.86 6.84 7.74
N ILE A 149 -7.83 6.82 8.57
CA ILE A 149 -7.98 7.05 10.01
C ILE A 149 -6.71 7.64 10.59
N SER A 150 -6.87 8.62 11.47
CA SER A 150 -5.76 9.32 12.10
C SER A 150 -6.10 9.67 13.54
N GLY A 151 -5.06 9.91 14.34
CA GLY A 151 -5.26 10.29 15.72
C GLY A 151 -4.00 10.20 16.56
N GLN A 152 -4.19 10.34 17.86
CA GLN A 152 -3.13 10.18 18.84
C GLN A 152 -3.33 8.86 19.59
N MET A 153 -2.38 7.94 19.49
CA MET A 153 -2.42 6.68 20.22
C MET A 153 -1.73 6.80 21.58
N ARG A 154 -2.21 6.01 22.54
CA ARG A 154 -1.57 5.80 23.84
C ARG A 154 -0.58 4.66 23.70
N VAL A 155 0.68 4.89 24.04
CA VAL A 155 1.75 3.89 23.91
C VAL A 155 2.19 3.42 25.30
N ASN A 156 2.32 2.11 25.46
CA ASN A 156 2.98 1.47 26.58
C ASN A 156 3.98 0.45 26.01
N ASP A 157 5.25 0.84 25.98
CA ASP A 157 6.34 0.06 25.41
C ASP A 157 6.05 -0.36 23.95
N SER A 158 5.85 -1.65 23.69
CA SER A 158 5.58 -2.22 22.37
C SER A 158 4.10 -2.21 21.95
N THR A 159 3.20 -1.68 22.79
CA THR A 159 1.76 -1.64 22.50
C THR A 159 1.25 -0.21 22.37
N GLY A 160 0.70 0.11 21.20
CA GLY A 160 -0.07 1.32 20.94
C GLY A 160 -1.56 1.03 20.93
N TRP A 161 -2.39 1.92 21.45
CA TRP A 161 -3.84 1.80 21.43
C TRP A 161 -4.50 3.12 21.08
N PHE A 162 -5.50 3.07 20.21
CA PHE A 162 -6.31 4.21 19.80
C PHE A 162 -7.79 3.85 19.88
N GLU A 163 -8.58 4.82 20.32
CA GLU A 163 -10.03 4.75 20.32
C GLU A 163 -10.60 6.04 19.76
N THR A 164 -11.60 5.88 18.92
CA THR A 164 -12.46 6.97 18.48
C THR A 164 -13.89 6.44 18.34
N LYS A 165 -14.84 7.34 18.17
CA LYS A 165 -16.23 6.99 17.92
C LYS A 165 -16.73 7.84 16.76
N ALA A 166 -17.08 7.19 15.65
CA ALA A 166 -17.69 7.88 14.52
C ALA A 166 -19.10 8.36 14.89
N GLU A 167 -19.52 9.46 14.24
CA GLU A 167 -20.86 10.01 14.44
C GLU A 167 -21.92 8.97 14.03
N GLY A 168 -22.95 8.81 14.86
CA GLY A 168 -24.05 7.87 14.60
C GLY A 168 -23.74 6.39 14.88
N GLU A 169 -22.51 6.04 15.27
CA GLU A 169 -22.18 4.68 15.68
C GLU A 169 -22.51 4.44 17.16
N ASP A 170 -22.84 3.19 17.52
CA ASP A 170 -23.06 2.81 18.91
C ASP A 170 -21.76 2.37 19.60
N LYS A 171 -20.90 1.65 18.88
CA LYS A 171 -19.66 1.08 19.38
C LYS A 171 -18.46 1.97 19.03
N PRO A 172 -17.45 2.04 19.91
CA PRO A 172 -16.19 2.70 19.56
C PRO A 172 -15.41 1.88 18.54
N THR A 173 -14.68 2.59 17.70
CA THR A 173 -13.62 2.05 16.83
C THR A 173 -12.35 1.92 17.65
N TRP A 174 -11.73 0.75 17.61
CA TRP A 174 -10.43 0.51 18.24
C TRP A 174 -9.38 0.12 17.22
N LEU A 175 -8.18 0.68 17.38
CA LEU A 175 -6.97 0.20 16.72
C LEU A 175 -5.95 -0.18 17.79
N THR A 176 -5.39 -1.38 17.65
CA THR A 176 -4.26 -1.84 18.46
C THR A 176 -3.05 -2.00 17.56
N PHE A 177 -1.93 -1.41 17.97
CA PHE A 177 -0.65 -1.45 17.29
C PHE A 177 0.33 -2.26 18.12
N LEU A 178 0.92 -3.30 17.54
CA LEU A 178 1.86 -4.19 18.21
C LEU A 178 3.21 -4.08 17.50
N ASP A 179 4.12 -3.32 18.10
CA ASP A 179 5.45 -3.08 17.59
C ASP A 179 6.35 -4.31 17.79
N GLY A 180 7.09 -4.68 16.77
CA GLY A 180 8.06 -5.77 16.86
C GLY A 180 7.46 -7.19 16.88
N LEU A 181 6.12 -7.33 16.87
CA LEU A 181 5.46 -8.63 17.11
C LEU A 181 5.87 -9.70 16.10
N ASP A 182 5.86 -9.35 14.82
CA ASP A 182 6.29 -10.27 13.77
C ASP A 182 7.80 -10.19 13.56
N TYR A 183 8.31 -8.95 13.45
CA TYR A 183 9.70 -8.61 13.17
C TYR A 183 10.05 -7.26 13.81
N ALA A 184 11.33 -7.03 14.19
CA ALA A 184 11.78 -5.81 14.88
C ALA A 184 11.42 -4.47 14.19
N GLY A 185 11.30 -4.47 12.86
CA GLY A 185 10.92 -3.30 12.07
C GLY A 185 9.47 -3.31 11.59
N SER A 186 8.57 -3.97 12.32
CA SER A 186 7.17 -4.13 11.93
C SER A 186 6.21 -3.64 12.99
N VAL A 187 5.04 -3.20 12.53
CA VAL A 187 3.88 -2.91 13.39
C VAL A 187 2.73 -3.76 12.89
N ARG A 188 2.20 -4.64 13.75
CA ARG A 188 0.94 -5.35 13.49
C ARG A 188 -0.22 -4.46 13.94
N VAL A 189 -1.15 -4.20 13.03
CA VAL A 189 -2.40 -3.49 13.32
C VAL A 189 -3.53 -4.51 13.45
N ALA A 190 -4.28 -4.41 14.54
CA ALA A 190 -5.57 -5.07 14.73
C ALA A 190 -6.66 -4.00 14.86
N GLU A 191 -7.85 -4.30 14.36
CA GLU A 191 -8.94 -3.35 14.28
C GLU A 191 -10.26 -3.92 14.80
N GLU A 192 -11.09 -3.07 15.39
CA GLU A 192 -12.45 -3.38 15.79
C GLU A 192 -13.39 -2.21 15.45
N ASN A 193 -14.56 -2.51 14.89
CA ASN A 193 -15.59 -1.55 14.51
C ASN A 193 -15.05 -0.37 13.65
N THR A 194 -14.18 -0.62 12.67
CA THR A 194 -13.58 0.40 11.80
C THR A 194 -14.42 0.75 10.56
N GLY A 195 -15.58 0.13 10.38
CA GLY A 195 -16.38 0.23 9.15
C GLY A 195 -16.76 1.65 8.74
N SER A 196 -16.90 2.58 9.68
CA SER A 196 -17.23 3.98 9.39
C SER A 196 -16.04 4.79 8.83
N PHE A 197 -14.83 4.22 8.87
CA PHE A 197 -13.59 4.84 8.42
C PHE A 197 -13.07 4.28 7.10
N HIS A 198 -13.77 3.29 6.50
CA HIS A 198 -13.31 2.67 5.27
C HIS A 198 -14.43 2.10 4.41
N GLY A 199 -14.18 2.03 3.10
CA GLY A 199 -15.05 1.33 2.15
C GLY A 199 -15.02 -0.19 2.31
N ALA A 200 -15.77 -0.90 1.47
CA ALA A 200 -15.86 -2.36 1.57
C ALA A 200 -14.48 -3.02 1.41
N ARG A 201 -14.11 -3.86 2.38
CA ARG A 201 -12.84 -4.61 2.39
C ARG A 201 -11.57 -3.74 2.42
N ALA A 202 -11.69 -2.45 2.73
CA ALA A 202 -10.58 -1.54 2.98
C ALA A 202 -10.11 -1.61 4.44
N TYR A 203 -9.85 -2.83 4.90
CA TYR A 203 -9.45 -3.14 6.26
C TYR A 203 -8.07 -2.58 6.58
N PHE A 204 -7.90 -2.03 7.78
CA PHE A 204 -6.61 -1.50 8.25
C PHE A 204 -5.70 -2.60 8.82
N GLN A 205 -6.28 -3.72 9.24
CA GLN A 205 -5.54 -4.81 9.87
C GLN A 205 -4.44 -5.39 8.95
N GLY A 206 -3.28 -5.67 9.53
CA GLY A 206 -2.15 -6.21 8.78
C GLY A 206 -0.80 -5.94 9.43
N THR A 207 0.27 -6.46 8.82
CA THR A 207 1.65 -6.19 9.23
C THR A 207 2.25 -5.12 8.33
N TYR A 208 2.64 -4.01 8.92
CA TYR A 208 3.28 -2.90 8.24
C TYR A 208 4.78 -2.91 8.55
N LEU A 209 5.63 -2.90 7.52
CA LEU A 209 7.08 -2.85 7.66
C LEU A 209 7.59 -1.42 7.53
N TRP A 210 8.53 -1.04 8.38
CA TRP A 210 9.18 0.27 8.37
C TRP A 210 9.95 0.49 7.06
N THR A 211 9.57 1.51 6.30
CA THR A 211 10.13 1.83 4.98
C THR A 211 11.18 2.94 5.05
N GLY A 212 11.09 3.82 6.06
CA GLY A 212 12.02 4.91 6.25
C GLY A 212 11.59 5.96 7.29
N GLU A 213 12.48 6.93 7.49
CA GLU A 213 12.21 8.14 8.27
C GLU A 213 11.26 9.07 7.52
N LEU A 214 10.41 9.77 8.28
CA LEU A 214 9.59 10.87 7.77
C LEU A 214 10.39 12.17 7.70
N SER A 215 10.20 12.93 6.62
CA SER A 215 10.64 14.31 6.47
C SER A 215 9.97 15.24 7.50
N ALA A 216 10.47 16.46 7.63
CA ALA A 216 9.89 17.43 8.56
C ALA A 216 8.44 17.82 8.20
N GLU A 217 8.12 17.85 6.91
CA GLU A 217 6.79 18.16 6.41
C GLU A 217 5.81 17.00 6.65
N GLU A 218 6.21 15.77 6.31
CA GLU A 218 5.42 14.58 6.62
C GLU A 218 5.14 14.48 8.13
N LYS A 219 6.16 14.70 8.98
CA LYS A 219 5.97 14.72 10.44
C LYS A 219 4.91 15.72 10.88
N LYS A 220 4.91 16.92 10.29
CA LYS A 220 3.90 17.94 10.57
C LYS A 220 2.51 17.46 10.15
N ASN A 221 2.37 16.89 8.96
CA ASN A 221 1.10 16.37 8.45
C ASN A 221 0.53 15.28 9.37
N VAL A 222 1.36 14.32 9.81
CA VAL A 222 0.93 13.28 10.76
C VAL A 222 0.41 13.89 12.07
N MET A 223 1.13 14.86 12.65
CA MET A 223 0.69 15.52 13.89
C MET A 223 -0.59 16.36 13.71
N GLU A 224 -0.88 16.81 12.50
CA GLU A 224 -2.11 17.53 12.14
C GLU A 224 -3.24 16.60 11.67
N GLY A 225 -2.99 15.28 11.64
CA GLY A 225 -3.94 14.27 11.20
C GLY A 225 -4.21 14.29 9.68
N ARG A 226 -3.34 14.92 8.89
CA ARG A 226 -3.46 14.99 7.43
C ARG A 226 -2.83 13.78 6.78
N ILE A 227 -3.62 13.09 5.98
CA ILE A 227 -3.17 12.01 5.10
C ILE A 227 -2.65 12.68 3.83
N GLY A 228 -1.44 12.33 3.39
CA GLY A 228 -0.83 12.93 2.20
C GLY A 228 -1.63 12.62 0.93
N ASP A 229 -1.85 13.64 0.10
CA ASP A 229 -2.41 13.53 -1.26
C ASP A 229 -1.37 12.98 -2.25
#